data_AF-A0A7J2LQS3-F1
#
_entry.id   AF-A0A7J2LQS3-F1
#
_cell.length_a   1.000
_cell.length_b   1.000
_cell.length_c   1.000
_cell.angle_alpha   90.00
_cell.angle_beta   90.00
_cell.angle_gamma   90.00
#
_symmetry.space_group_name_H-M   'P 1'
#
loop_
_entity.id
_entity.type
_entity.pdbx_description
1 polymer ?
#
loop_
_entity_poly.entity_id
_entity_poly.type
_entity_poly.pdbx_seq_one_letter_code
_entity_poly.pdbx_strand_id
1 'polypeptide(L)'
;MNILNIKFFKAFYFPYPVFSFYQISRKKMIAMYPFYKRKIFLLIILSYILLVASPLALLSGSIPQLENNLAVADAVRSSLLYLFDTILVIFLTVVPIGLLVIGGSRRRLKRLGALSIMILIILSYSPVIMGTSSQAIPERENPLASKVFIITFDGTRADAFWQYAEFIINHRDEGAWAYRIVCTYPTITYPNHVSLFTGTWPQIHGTELNAGGEYSSQQFILRRYRPPRAEDIFEVAEKYNIVTAIFSAPVTLASILGGESTYRFTGGEGEEMMQRTLNFLNDHRTE
;
A
#
# COMPACT_ATOMS: atom_id res chain seq x y z
N MET A 1 -60.72 26.58 -39.30
CA MET A 1 -61.15 27.47 -38.20
C MET A 1 -62.15 26.70 -37.36
N ASN A 2 -61.69 25.99 -36.33
CA ASN A 2 -62.52 25.28 -35.36
C ASN A 2 -61.75 25.24 -34.03
N ILE A 3 -62.32 25.90 -33.03
CA ILE A 3 -61.74 26.16 -31.72
C ILE A 3 -62.07 24.95 -30.84
N LEU A 4 -61.04 24.19 -30.44
CA LEU A 4 -61.17 23.07 -29.50
C LEU A 4 -61.02 23.59 -28.08
N ASN A 5 -62.14 23.56 -27.37
CA ASN A 5 -62.35 24.01 -26.00
C ASN A 5 -61.82 22.94 -25.02
N ILE A 6 -60.61 23.13 -24.48
CA ILE A 6 -60.07 22.23 -23.44
C ILE A 6 -60.53 22.74 -22.07
N LYS A 7 -61.47 21.99 -21.47
CA LYS A 7 -61.99 22.21 -20.12
C LYS A 7 -60.90 21.96 -19.07
N PHE A 8 -60.74 22.93 -18.18
CA PHE A 8 -59.94 22.87 -16.96
C PHE A 8 -60.28 21.64 -16.11
N PHE A 9 -59.25 20.87 -15.77
CA PHE A 9 -59.32 19.82 -14.75
C PHE A 9 -59.53 20.48 -13.38
N LYS A 10 -60.67 20.19 -12.75
CA LYS A 10 -61.00 20.57 -11.37
C LYS A 10 -60.08 19.78 -10.43
N ALA A 11 -59.20 20.49 -9.73
CA ALA A 11 -58.36 19.91 -8.68
C ALA A 11 -59.25 19.39 -7.54
N PHE A 12 -59.21 18.07 -7.30
CA PHE A 12 -59.77 17.44 -6.11
C PHE A 12 -58.94 17.86 -4.90
N TYR A 13 -59.45 18.80 -4.11
CA TYR A 13 -58.96 19.08 -2.76
C TYR A 13 -59.42 17.93 -1.84
N PHE A 14 -58.51 17.01 -1.52
CA PHE A 14 -58.68 16.10 -0.38
C PHE A 14 -58.22 16.82 0.89
N PRO A 15 -59.11 17.06 1.88
CA PRO A 15 -58.69 17.55 3.17
C PRO A 15 -58.14 16.38 3.98
N TYR A 16 -56.85 16.05 3.80
CA TYR A 16 -56.16 15.23 4.78
C TYR A 16 -55.93 16.09 6.03
N PRO A 17 -56.25 15.59 7.24
CA PRO A 17 -55.88 16.29 8.46
C PRO A 17 -54.35 16.31 8.52
N VAL A 18 -53.78 17.52 8.41
CA VAL A 18 -52.36 17.77 8.70
C VAL A 18 -52.18 17.62 10.21
N PHE A 19 -52.18 16.37 10.66
CA PHE A 19 -51.91 16.04 12.05
C PHE A 19 -50.48 16.48 12.38
N SER A 20 -50.39 17.23 13.47
CA SER A 20 -49.18 17.73 14.13
C SER A 20 -48.27 16.60 14.65
N PHE A 21 -47.84 15.67 13.79
CA PHE A 21 -46.79 14.69 14.10
C PHE A 21 -45.39 15.31 14.01
N TYR A 22 -45.24 16.44 13.32
CA TYR A 22 -43.94 17.08 13.08
C TYR A 22 -43.32 17.72 14.34
N GLN A 23 -44.14 18.19 15.29
CA GLN A 23 -43.62 18.82 16.52
C GLN A 23 -43.21 17.82 17.61
N ILE A 24 -43.90 16.69 17.74
CA ILE A 24 -43.59 15.67 18.76
C ILE A 24 -42.31 14.90 18.40
N SER A 25 -42.04 14.70 17.10
CA SER A 25 -40.82 14.07 16.61
C SER A 25 -39.55 14.92 16.82
N ARG A 26 -39.63 16.25 16.64
CA ARG A 26 -38.47 17.15 16.81
C ARG A 26 -37.95 17.22 18.25
N LYS A 27 -38.83 17.31 19.26
CA LYS A 27 -38.40 17.38 20.67
C LYS A 27 -37.71 16.08 21.13
N LYS A 28 -38.22 14.91 20.73
CA LYS A 28 -37.56 13.62 20.99
C LYS A 28 -36.23 13.48 20.26
N MET A 29 -36.14 13.92 19.00
CA MET A 29 -34.87 13.93 18.25
C MET A 29 -33.80 14.83 18.87
N ILE A 30 -34.17 16.04 19.32
CA ILE A 30 -33.22 16.98 19.93
C ILE A 30 -32.71 16.45 21.29
N ALA A 31 -33.56 15.77 22.06
CA ALA A 31 -33.17 15.14 23.33
C ALA A 31 -32.29 13.89 23.13
N MET A 32 -32.49 13.11 22.06
CA MET A 32 -31.67 11.94 21.73
C MET A 32 -30.29 12.31 21.16
N TYR A 33 -30.16 13.44 20.46
CA TYR A 33 -28.93 13.86 19.79
C TYR A 33 -27.65 13.84 20.68
N PRO A 34 -27.63 14.42 21.89
CA PRO A 34 -26.43 14.38 22.74
C PRO A 34 -26.06 12.96 23.19
N PHE A 35 -27.04 12.06 23.33
CA PHE A 35 -26.82 10.67 23.72
C PHE A 35 -26.14 9.85 22.62
N TYR A 36 -26.59 9.99 21.37
CA TYR A 36 -25.94 9.32 20.22
C TYR A 36 -24.54 9.87 19.98
N LYS A 37 -24.34 11.19 20.13
CA LYS A 37 -23.02 11.83 19.98
C LYS A 37 -22.00 11.25 20.97
N ARG A 38 -22.39 11.03 22.22
CA ARG A 38 -21.52 10.42 23.25
C ARG A 38 -21.17 8.97 22.91
N LYS A 39 -22.15 8.16 22.46
CA LYS A 39 -21.89 6.76 22.08
C LYS A 39 -20.96 6.63 20.88
N ILE A 40 -21.17 7.45 19.84
CA ILE A 40 -20.31 7.46 18.65
C ILE A 40 -18.89 7.87 19.04
N PHE A 41 -18.74 8.90 19.87
CA PHE A 41 -17.43 9.34 20.36
C PHE A 41 -16.70 8.23 21.13
N LEU A 42 -17.38 7.52 22.02
CA LEU A 42 -16.81 6.40 22.76
C LEU A 42 -16.42 5.24 21.83
N LEU A 43 -17.22 4.93 20.80
CA LEU A 43 -16.88 3.91 19.82
C LEU A 43 -15.63 4.29 19.01
N ILE A 44 -15.47 5.56 18.64
CA ILE A 44 -14.28 6.06 17.94
C ILE A 44 -13.05 5.91 18.84
N ILE A 45 -13.12 6.33 20.10
CA ILE A 45 -12.01 6.16 21.05
C ILE A 45 -11.66 4.69 21.22
N LEU A 46 -12.67 3.84 21.45
CA LEU A 46 -12.46 2.40 21.62
C LEU A 46 -11.81 1.78 20.38
N SER A 47 -12.24 2.16 19.18
CA SER A 47 -11.62 1.70 17.94
C SER A 47 -10.16 2.12 17.81
N TYR A 48 -9.80 3.34 18.23
CA TYR A 48 -8.42 3.81 18.24
C TYR A 48 -7.57 3.07 19.28
N ILE A 49 -8.11 2.83 20.47
CA ILE A 49 -7.43 2.06 21.51
C ILE A 49 -7.17 0.64 21.00
N LEU A 50 -8.17 -0.01 20.40
CA LEU A 50 -8.00 -1.35 19.83
C LEU A 50 -6.97 -1.36 18.70
N LEU A 51 -7.00 -0.37 17.79
CA LEU A 51 -6.03 -0.24 16.70
C LEU A 51 -4.59 -0.11 17.21
N VAL A 52 -4.38 0.64 18.29
CA VAL A 52 -3.03 0.89 18.87
C VAL A 52 -2.59 -0.25 19.79
N ALA A 53 -3.51 -0.87 20.53
CA ALA A 53 -3.19 -1.90 21.50
C ALA A 53 -3.12 -3.31 20.89
N SER A 54 -3.88 -3.59 19.82
CA SER A 54 -3.89 -4.93 19.21
C SER A 54 -2.52 -5.41 18.71
N PRO A 55 -1.65 -4.54 18.12
CA PRO A 55 -0.31 -4.96 17.72
C PRO A 55 0.58 -5.33 18.90
N LEU A 56 0.34 -4.80 20.11
CA LEU A 56 1.13 -5.15 21.30
C LEU A 56 0.92 -6.61 21.72
N ALA A 57 -0.26 -7.17 21.46
CA ALA A 57 -0.53 -8.58 21.73
C ALA A 57 0.34 -9.52 20.87
N LEU A 58 0.83 -9.03 19.73
CA LEU A 58 1.69 -9.78 18.79
C LEU A 58 3.15 -9.87 19.25
N LEU A 59 3.55 -9.14 20.29
CA LEU A 59 4.94 -9.06 20.78
C LEU A 59 5.33 -10.16 21.79
N SER A 60 4.44 -11.12 22.07
CA SER A 60 4.71 -12.22 22.99
C SER A 60 4.66 -13.57 22.29
N GLY A 61 5.51 -14.51 22.71
CA GLY A 61 5.57 -15.87 22.16
C GLY A 61 7.00 -16.40 22.03
N SER A 62 7.11 -17.62 21.51
CA SER A 62 8.39 -18.19 21.06
C SER A 62 8.89 -17.50 19.78
N ILE A 63 10.16 -17.69 19.40
CA ILE A 63 10.74 -17.08 18.18
C ILE A 63 9.88 -17.36 16.93
N PRO A 64 9.45 -18.60 16.64
CA PRO A 64 8.58 -18.87 15.47
C PRO A 64 7.21 -18.16 15.56
N GLN A 65 6.67 -18.01 16.78
CA GLN A 65 5.43 -17.28 16.99
C GLN A 65 5.62 -15.79 16.74
N LEU A 66 6.74 -15.21 17.20
CA LEU A 66 7.07 -13.81 16.97
C LEU A 66 7.28 -13.51 15.48
N GLU A 67 7.95 -14.39 14.74
CA GLU A 67 8.10 -14.28 13.29
C GLU A 67 6.75 -14.33 12.57
N ASN A 68 5.89 -15.29 12.93
CA ASN A 68 4.55 -15.37 12.36
C ASN A 68 3.70 -14.16 12.74
N ASN A 69 3.80 -13.67 13.98
CA ASN A 69 3.10 -12.50 14.47
C ASN A 69 3.53 -11.23 13.72
N LEU A 70 4.83 -11.08 13.43
CA LEU A 70 5.36 -10.00 12.61
C LEU A 70 4.82 -10.07 11.17
N ALA A 71 4.78 -11.27 10.58
CA ALA A 71 4.20 -11.50 9.26
C ALA A 71 2.69 -11.16 9.22
N VAL A 72 1.95 -11.51 10.28
CA VAL A 72 0.54 -11.14 10.44
C VAL A 72 0.38 -9.63 10.60
N ALA A 73 1.23 -8.99 11.40
CA ALA A 73 1.21 -7.53 11.59
C ALA A 73 1.41 -6.79 10.27
N ASP A 74 2.37 -7.22 9.44
CA ASP A 74 2.62 -6.58 8.14
C ASP A 74 1.47 -6.84 7.14
N ALA A 75 0.85 -8.02 7.17
CA ALA A 75 -0.35 -8.31 6.40
C ALA A 75 -1.54 -7.44 6.82
N VAL A 76 -1.74 -7.23 8.13
CA VAL A 76 -2.78 -6.33 8.67
C VAL A 76 -2.50 -4.89 8.25
N ARG A 77 -1.26 -4.40 8.41
CA ARG A 77 -0.85 -3.07 7.95
C ARG A 77 -1.15 -2.88 6.46
N SER A 78 -0.74 -3.83 5.63
CA SER A 78 -0.99 -3.84 4.19
C SER A 78 -2.49 -3.80 3.86
N SER A 79 -3.30 -4.56 4.58
CA SER A 79 -4.76 -4.57 4.43
C SER A 79 -5.40 -3.23 4.82
N LEU A 80 -4.91 -2.60 5.90
CA LEU A 80 -5.37 -1.28 6.33
C LEU A 80 -5.02 -0.19 5.32
N LEU A 81 -3.81 -0.23 4.74
CA LEU A 81 -3.42 0.70 3.66
C LEU A 81 -4.29 0.52 2.42
N TYR A 82 -4.58 -0.72 2.05
CA TYR A 82 -5.50 -1.01 0.95
C TYR A 82 -6.92 -0.46 1.20
N LEU A 83 -7.47 -0.69 2.39
CA LEU A 83 -8.78 -0.15 2.78
C LEU A 83 -8.76 1.39 2.80
N PHE A 84 -7.69 1.99 3.30
CA PHE A 84 -7.51 3.43 3.30
C PHE A 84 -7.50 4.00 1.89
N ASP A 85 -6.69 3.45 0.97
CA ASP A 85 -6.63 3.86 -0.43
C ASP A 85 -8.02 3.76 -1.08
N THR A 86 -8.73 2.65 -0.85
CA THR A 86 -10.07 2.41 -1.41
C THR A 86 -11.11 3.41 -0.88
N ILE A 87 -11.17 3.60 0.43
CA ILE A 87 -12.10 4.55 1.07
C ILE A 87 -11.78 5.97 0.63
N LEU A 88 -10.50 6.33 0.54
CA LEU A 88 -10.05 7.65 0.12
C LEU A 88 -10.47 7.94 -1.33
N VAL A 89 -10.29 6.99 -2.25
CA VAL A 89 -10.73 7.13 -3.64
C VAL A 89 -12.24 7.29 -3.73
N ILE A 90 -13.02 6.49 -3.00
CA ILE A 90 -14.48 6.61 -2.95
C ILE A 90 -14.88 7.98 -2.38
N PHE A 91 -14.23 8.42 -1.31
CA PHE A 91 -14.50 9.72 -0.70
C PHE A 91 -14.22 10.86 -1.68
N LEU A 92 -13.06 10.86 -2.33
CA LEU A 92 -12.64 11.88 -3.29
C LEU A 92 -13.50 11.90 -4.56
N THR A 93 -14.17 10.81 -4.92
CA THR A 93 -15.06 10.76 -6.09
C THR A 93 -16.51 11.10 -5.72
N VAL A 94 -17.06 10.46 -4.68
CA VAL A 94 -18.47 10.59 -4.30
C VAL A 94 -18.77 11.92 -3.63
N VAL A 95 -17.90 12.42 -2.75
CA VAL A 95 -18.18 13.65 -1.99
C VAL A 95 -18.27 14.87 -2.91
N PRO A 96 -17.34 15.13 -3.85
CA PRO A 96 -17.48 16.26 -4.77
C PRO A 96 -18.74 16.16 -5.64
N ILE A 97 -19.08 14.98 -6.15
CA ILE A 97 -20.31 14.76 -6.94
C ILE A 97 -21.54 15.07 -6.08
N GLY A 98 -21.60 14.55 -4.85
CA GLY A 98 -22.69 14.84 -3.92
C GLY A 98 -22.82 16.32 -3.60
N LEU A 99 -21.71 17.01 -3.38
CA LEU A 99 -21.69 18.46 -3.17
C LEU A 99 -22.14 19.23 -4.42
N LEU A 100 -21.77 18.80 -5.62
CA LEU A 100 -22.23 19.38 -6.88
C LEU A 100 -23.74 19.19 -7.08
N VAL A 101 -24.28 18.00 -6.77
CA VAL A 101 -25.74 17.73 -6.83
C VAL A 101 -26.49 18.60 -5.82
N ILE A 102 -26.01 18.69 -4.58
CA ILE A 102 -26.60 19.53 -3.53
C ILE A 102 -26.50 21.02 -3.90
N GLY A 103 -25.35 21.46 -4.43
CA GLY A 103 -25.10 22.85 -4.85
C GLY A 103 -25.90 23.25 -6.10
N GLY A 104 -26.06 22.34 -7.06
CA GLY A 104 -26.92 22.51 -8.23
C GLY A 104 -28.40 22.57 -7.85
N SER A 105 -28.81 21.74 -6.88
CA SER A 105 -30.18 21.76 -6.31
C SER A 105 -30.44 22.97 -5.41
N ARG A 106 -29.39 23.63 -4.93
CA ARG A 106 -29.49 24.79 -4.03
C ARG A 106 -28.51 25.87 -4.47
N ARG A 107 -28.98 26.78 -5.34
CA ARG A 107 -28.41 28.14 -5.55
C ARG A 107 -28.43 29.03 -4.27
N ARG A 108 -28.41 28.46 -3.07
CA ARG A 108 -28.26 29.13 -1.77
C ARG A 108 -27.50 28.25 -0.78
N LEU A 109 -26.23 27.99 -1.05
CA LEU A 109 -25.32 27.41 -0.05
C LEU A 109 -23.96 28.09 -0.06
N LYS A 110 -23.97 29.40 0.15
CA LYS A 110 -22.82 30.14 0.66
C LYS A 110 -22.69 29.79 2.15
N ARG A 111 -21.83 28.83 2.49
CA ARG A 111 -21.11 28.68 3.80
C ARG A 111 -20.57 27.26 4.09
N LEU A 112 -20.85 26.25 3.26
CA LEU A 112 -20.37 24.87 3.53
C LEU A 112 -19.06 24.47 2.82
N GLY A 113 -18.58 25.23 1.84
CA GLY A 113 -17.31 24.95 1.16
C GLY A 113 -16.05 25.30 1.96
N ALA A 114 -16.15 26.19 2.96
CA ALA A 114 -14.98 26.69 3.69
C ALA A 114 -14.47 25.72 4.77
N LEU A 115 -15.34 24.89 5.36
CA LEU A 115 -14.97 23.96 6.43
C LEU A 115 -14.22 22.71 5.91
N SER A 116 -14.56 22.23 4.72
CA SER A 116 -13.90 21.09 4.08
C SER A 116 -12.47 21.42 3.65
N ILE A 117 -12.24 22.65 3.18
CA ILE A 117 -10.90 23.15 2.80
C ILE A 117 -10.00 23.31 4.04
N MET A 118 -10.57 23.77 5.16
CA MET A 118 -9.81 23.96 6.40
C MET A 118 -9.32 22.64 7.01
N ILE A 119 -10.12 21.56 6.92
CA ILE A 119 -9.72 20.23 7.40
C ILE A 119 -8.63 19.60 6.50
N LEU A 120 -8.65 19.87 5.19
CA LEU A 120 -7.59 19.45 4.25
C LEU A 120 -6.25 20.19 4.47
N ILE A 121 -6.29 21.46 4.89
CA ILE A 121 -5.10 22.26 5.21
C ILE A 121 -4.47 21.83 6.55
N ILE A 122 -5.28 21.37 7.50
CA ILE A 122 -4.78 20.88 8.81
C ILE A 122 -4.14 19.49 8.69
N LEU A 123 -4.54 18.67 7.73
CA LEU A 123 -3.95 17.34 7.47
C LEU A 123 -2.65 17.38 6.63
N SER A 124 -2.24 18.53 6.10
CA SER A 124 -1.04 18.68 5.26
C SER A 124 0.23 19.09 6.02
N TYR A 125 0.14 19.32 7.34
CA TYR A 125 1.29 19.65 8.18
C TYR A 125 1.70 18.47 9.07
N SER A 126 2.45 17.53 8.51
CA SER A 126 3.37 16.71 9.32
C SER A 126 4.81 17.05 8.94
N PRO A 127 5.61 17.62 9.84
CA PRO A 127 7.05 17.70 9.62
C PRO A 127 7.60 16.27 9.75
N VAL A 128 8.01 15.70 8.62
CA VAL A 128 8.84 14.50 8.60
C VAL A 128 10.23 14.93 9.07
N ILE A 129 10.51 14.73 10.36
CA ILE A 129 11.86 14.90 10.91
C ILE A 129 12.66 13.66 10.55
N MET A 130 13.33 13.69 9.39
CA MET A 130 14.37 12.72 9.05
C MET A 130 15.67 13.17 9.72
N GLY A 131 16.05 12.51 10.80
CA GLY A 131 17.39 12.63 11.37
C GLY A 131 18.38 11.87 10.49
N THR A 132 19.31 12.58 9.87
CA THR A 132 20.47 11.98 9.21
C THR A 132 21.52 11.67 10.27
N SER A 133 21.54 10.43 10.78
CA SER A 133 22.69 9.93 11.52
C SER A 133 23.74 9.46 10.51
N SER A 134 24.84 10.20 10.36
CA SER A 134 26.05 9.64 9.74
C SER A 134 26.62 8.60 10.69
N GLN A 135 26.33 7.33 10.44
CA GLN A 135 27.05 6.23 11.07
C GLN A 135 28.40 6.07 10.37
N ALA A 136 29.47 6.01 11.17
CA ALA A 136 30.77 5.59 10.68
C ALA A 136 30.65 4.16 10.13
N ILE A 137 31.31 3.89 9.00
CA ILE A 137 31.35 2.57 8.37
C ILE A 137 32.04 1.62 9.37
N PRO A 138 31.32 0.65 9.97
CA PRO A 138 31.93 -0.30 10.88
C PRO A 138 32.99 -1.14 10.15
N GLU A 139 34.04 -1.52 10.86
CA GLU A 139 35.05 -2.43 10.34
C GLU A 139 34.42 -3.78 10.01
N ARG A 140 34.74 -4.33 8.83
CA ARG A 140 34.11 -5.53 8.30
C ARG A 140 34.66 -6.79 8.98
N GLU A 141 33.79 -7.58 9.58
CA GLU A 141 34.12 -8.92 10.06
C GLU A 141 34.34 -9.91 8.91
N ASN A 142 35.14 -10.95 9.15
CA ASN A 142 35.36 -12.02 8.17
C ASN A 142 34.03 -12.78 7.93
N PRO A 143 33.51 -12.82 6.69
CA PRO A 143 32.22 -13.44 6.43
C PRO A 143 32.30 -14.97 6.47
N LEU A 144 31.20 -15.61 6.87
CA LEU A 144 31.05 -17.07 6.82
C LEU A 144 31.00 -17.63 5.40
N ALA A 145 30.57 -16.81 4.43
CA ALA A 145 30.47 -17.16 3.02
C ALA A 145 31.08 -16.05 2.15
N SER A 146 31.83 -16.43 1.13
CA SER A 146 32.45 -15.49 0.19
C SER A 146 31.50 -15.03 -0.92
N LYS A 147 30.44 -15.79 -1.20
CA LYS A 147 29.49 -15.53 -2.29
C LYS A 147 28.05 -15.67 -1.79
N VAL A 148 27.18 -14.74 -2.19
CA VAL A 148 25.76 -14.72 -1.84
C VAL A 148 24.94 -14.64 -3.12
N PHE A 149 23.98 -15.55 -3.27
CA PHE A 149 23.05 -15.58 -4.38
C PHE A 149 21.66 -15.23 -3.89
N ILE A 150 21.01 -14.29 -4.55
CA ILE A 150 19.60 -13.95 -4.32
C ILE A 150 18.83 -14.30 -5.58
N ILE A 151 18.08 -15.40 -5.55
CA ILE A 151 17.25 -15.85 -6.66
C ILE A 151 15.81 -15.49 -6.35
N THR A 152 15.17 -14.76 -7.26
CA THR A 152 13.77 -14.33 -7.12
C THR A 152 12.94 -14.90 -8.26
N PHE A 153 11.76 -15.40 -7.93
CA PHE A 153 10.77 -15.88 -8.90
C PHE A 153 9.54 -14.99 -8.81
N ASP A 154 9.37 -14.07 -9.76
CA ASP A 154 8.25 -13.12 -9.73
C ASP A 154 6.89 -13.84 -9.81
N GLY A 155 5.88 -13.30 -9.15
CA GLY A 155 4.51 -13.85 -9.14
C GLY A 155 4.35 -15.22 -8.46
N THR A 156 5.38 -15.73 -7.77
CA THR A 156 5.36 -17.07 -7.17
C THR A 156 4.59 -17.08 -5.86
N ARG A 157 3.29 -17.36 -5.96
CA ARG A 157 2.43 -17.49 -4.78
C ARG A 157 2.80 -18.74 -3.97
N ALA A 158 2.86 -18.60 -2.65
CA ALA A 158 3.22 -19.69 -1.76
C ALA A 158 2.32 -20.93 -1.89
N ASP A 159 1.02 -20.75 -2.12
CA ASP A 159 0.06 -21.85 -2.27
C ASP A 159 0.28 -22.69 -3.53
N ALA A 160 0.71 -22.06 -4.63
CA ALA A 160 1.08 -22.74 -5.86
C ALA A 160 2.52 -23.30 -5.80
N PHE A 161 3.45 -22.57 -5.18
CA PHE A 161 4.85 -22.97 -5.07
C PHE A 161 5.03 -24.37 -4.49
N TRP A 162 4.35 -24.65 -3.38
CA TRP A 162 4.43 -25.95 -2.70
C TRP A 162 3.77 -27.11 -3.46
N GLN A 163 3.11 -26.83 -4.59
CA GLN A 163 2.51 -27.86 -5.46
C GLN A 163 3.39 -28.19 -6.67
N TYR A 164 4.21 -27.25 -7.14
CA TYR A 164 4.87 -27.36 -8.45
C TYR A 164 6.39 -27.27 -8.43
N ALA A 165 7.01 -26.74 -7.37
CA ALA A 165 8.45 -26.52 -7.30
C ALA A 165 9.23 -27.76 -6.81
N GLU A 166 9.09 -28.91 -7.49
CA GLU A 166 9.61 -30.22 -7.04
C GLU A 166 11.07 -30.19 -6.57
N PHE A 167 11.97 -29.57 -7.35
CA PHE A 167 13.38 -29.47 -7.00
C PHE A 167 13.58 -28.78 -5.65
N ILE A 168 12.96 -27.62 -5.42
CA ILE A 168 13.13 -26.87 -4.17
C ILE A 168 12.44 -27.61 -3.01
N ILE A 169 11.29 -28.24 -3.27
CA ILE A 169 10.56 -29.02 -2.26
C ILE A 169 11.41 -30.20 -1.77
N ASN A 170 12.08 -30.91 -2.68
CA ASN A 170 12.90 -32.07 -2.35
C ASN A 170 14.16 -31.70 -1.53
N HIS A 171 14.66 -30.46 -1.65
CA HIS A 171 15.84 -29.97 -0.92
C HIS A 171 15.47 -29.02 0.23
N ARG A 172 14.18 -28.88 0.56
CA ARG A 172 13.68 -27.91 1.56
C ARG A 172 14.35 -28.06 2.92
N ASP A 173 14.52 -29.30 3.36
CA ASP A 173 15.01 -29.62 4.70
C ASP A 173 16.55 -29.62 4.79
N GLU A 174 17.25 -29.28 3.70
CA GLU A 174 18.71 -29.06 3.67
C GLU A 174 19.11 -27.65 4.12
N GLY A 175 18.15 -26.75 4.31
CA GLY A 175 18.38 -25.37 4.70
C GLY A 175 17.26 -24.77 5.54
N ALA A 176 17.30 -23.45 5.70
CA ALA A 176 16.22 -22.71 6.33
C ALA A 176 15.10 -22.46 5.32
N TRP A 177 13.85 -22.69 5.73
CA TRP A 177 12.68 -22.46 4.89
C TRP A 177 11.55 -21.79 5.66
N ALA A 178 10.72 -21.05 4.94
CA ALA A 178 9.48 -20.46 5.46
C ALA A 178 8.31 -20.91 4.59
N TYR A 179 7.17 -21.21 5.21
CA TYR A 179 5.96 -21.62 4.49
C TYR A 179 5.45 -20.54 3.51
N ARG A 180 5.62 -19.26 3.87
CA ARG A 180 5.27 -18.11 3.03
C ARG A 180 6.12 -16.91 3.39
N ILE A 181 6.36 -16.03 2.42
CA ILE A 181 6.92 -14.69 2.62
C ILE A 181 5.81 -13.67 2.34
N VAL A 182 5.63 -12.72 3.26
CA VAL A 182 4.60 -11.68 3.12
C VAL A 182 5.17 -10.53 2.30
N CYS A 183 4.49 -10.23 1.19
CA CYS A 183 4.79 -9.08 0.34
C CYS A 183 4.34 -7.77 0.98
N THR A 184 5.03 -6.68 0.66
CA THR A 184 4.62 -5.33 1.04
C THR A 184 3.46 -4.85 0.17
N TYR A 185 2.65 -3.94 0.72
CA TYR A 185 1.61 -3.26 -0.07
C TYR A 185 2.18 -2.02 -0.80
N PRO A 186 1.91 -1.87 -2.11
CA PRO A 186 1.09 -2.76 -2.96
C PRO A 186 1.84 -4.01 -3.42
N THR A 187 1.13 -5.14 -3.52
CA THR A 187 1.68 -6.46 -3.90
C THR A 187 1.90 -6.56 -5.42
N ILE A 188 2.77 -5.69 -5.93
CA ILE A 188 3.19 -5.59 -7.33
C ILE A 188 4.72 -5.68 -7.44
N THR A 189 5.22 -6.05 -8.62
CA THR A 189 6.61 -6.44 -8.87
C THR A 189 7.63 -5.44 -8.33
N TYR A 190 7.62 -4.17 -8.79
CA TYR A 190 8.72 -3.23 -8.52
C TYR A 190 8.78 -2.84 -7.04
N PRO A 191 7.66 -2.42 -6.41
CA PRO A 191 7.66 -2.13 -4.98
C PRO A 191 8.19 -3.28 -4.13
N ASN A 192 7.81 -4.53 -4.43
CA ASN A 192 8.24 -5.68 -3.63
C ASN A 192 9.70 -6.06 -3.86
N HIS A 193 10.20 -6.03 -5.10
CA HIS A 193 11.61 -6.29 -5.37
C HIS A 193 12.50 -5.21 -4.75
N VAL A 194 12.11 -3.93 -4.85
CA VAL A 194 12.84 -2.84 -4.19
C VAL A 194 12.76 -2.97 -2.66
N SER A 195 11.62 -3.34 -2.09
CA SER A 195 11.51 -3.62 -0.65
C SER A 195 12.44 -4.76 -0.22
N LEU A 196 12.57 -5.81 -1.03
CA LEU A 196 13.46 -6.94 -0.76
C LEU A 196 14.93 -6.53 -0.66
N PHE A 197 15.40 -5.65 -1.56
CA PHE A 197 16.82 -5.26 -1.61
C PHE A 197 17.16 -4.05 -0.72
N THR A 198 16.18 -3.18 -0.41
CA THR A 198 16.39 -2.03 0.49
C THR A 198 16.06 -2.36 1.95
N GLY A 199 15.29 -3.41 2.20
CA GLY A 199 14.75 -3.72 3.53
C GLY A 199 13.74 -2.69 4.04
N THR A 200 13.22 -1.81 3.18
CA THR A 200 12.28 -0.75 3.56
C THR A 200 10.92 -0.91 2.86
N TRP A 201 9.88 -0.25 3.38
CA TRP A 201 8.56 -0.26 2.73
C TRP A 201 8.49 0.65 1.50
N PRO A 202 7.52 0.44 0.58
CA PRO A 202 7.29 1.30 -0.57
C PRO A 202 7.13 2.78 -0.27
N GLN A 203 6.59 3.12 0.90
CA GLN A 203 6.42 4.49 1.35
C GLN A 203 7.76 5.15 1.77
N ILE A 204 8.77 4.35 2.12
CA ILE A 204 10.11 4.81 2.51
C ILE A 204 11.02 4.89 1.28
N HIS A 205 11.20 3.78 0.55
CA HIS A 205 12.03 3.81 -0.66
C HIS A 205 11.39 4.60 -1.81
N GLY A 206 10.07 4.79 -1.79
CA GLY A 206 9.33 5.69 -2.69
C GLY A 206 8.79 5.05 -3.97
N THR A 207 9.19 3.81 -4.28
CA THR A 207 8.71 3.05 -5.44
C THR A 207 7.40 2.36 -5.09
N GLU A 208 6.28 2.97 -5.46
CA GLU A 208 4.92 2.52 -5.12
C GLU A 208 4.12 1.96 -6.31
N LEU A 209 4.71 1.95 -7.51
CA LEU A 209 4.11 1.43 -8.74
C LEU A 209 5.20 0.82 -9.64
N ASN A 210 4.83 0.04 -10.66
CA ASN A 210 5.76 -0.38 -11.72
C ASN A 210 6.06 0.77 -12.68
N ALA A 211 7.24 0.75 -13.28
CA ALA A 211 7.56 1.66 -14.39
C ALA A 211 6.61 1.38 -15.58
N GLY A 212 6.22 2.42 -16.31
CA GLY A 212 5.31 2.29 -17.46
C GLY A 212 3.82 2.09 -17.11
N GLY A 213 3.46 2.00 -15.82
CA GLY A 213 2.06 1.83 -15.41
C GLY A 213 1.51 0.42 -15.63
N GLU A 214 2.36 -0.56 -15.93
CA GLU A 214 1.97 -1.96 -16.00
C GLU A 214 1.33 -2.38 -14.67
N TYR A 215 0.17 -3.05 -14.75
CA TYR A 215 -0.69 -3.38 -13.60
C TYR A 215 -1.34 -2.19 -12.88
N SER A 216 -1.73 -1.13 -13.62
CA SER A 216 -2.55 -0.04 -13.08
C SER A 216 -4.00 -0.48 -12.81
N SER A 217 -4.28 -0.99 -11.61
CA SER A 217 -5.66 -1.09 -11.12
C SER A 217 -6.18 0.29 -10.71
N GLN A 218 -7.49 0.53 -10.85
CA GLN A 218 -8.14 1.76 -10.38
C GLN A 218 -7.86 2.04 -8.90
N GLN A 219 -7.63 1.00 -8.11
CA GLN A 219 -7.27 1.11 -6.69
C GLN A 219 -5.91 1.78 -6.45
N PHE A 220 -5.04 1.83 -7.46
CA PHE A 220 -3.71 2.45 -7.39
C PHE A 220 -3.69 3.83 -8.05
N ILE A 221 -4.84 4.44 -8.35
CA ILE A 221 -4.92 5.76 -9.01
C ILE A 221 -4.24 6.88 -8.21
N LEU A 222 -4.10 6.71 -6.90
CA LEU A 222 -3.40 7.66 -6.02
C LEU A 222 -1.88 7.44 -5.96
N ARG A 223 -1.39 6.33 -6.53
CA ARG A 223 0.02 5.94 -6.53
C ARG A 223 0.66 6.27 -7.87
N ARG A 224 1.95 6.55 -7.85
CA ARG A 224 2.74 6.80 -9.05
C ARG A 224 4.09 6.13 -8.94
N TYR A 225 4.63 5.72 -10.08
CA TYR A 225 6.01 5.26 -10.15
C TYR A 225 6.96 6.39 -9.72
N ARG A 226 7.96 6.03 -8.92
CA ARG A 226 9.14 6.83 -8.63
C ARG A 226 10.34 5.88 -8.50
N PRO A 227 11.53 6.29 -8.95
CA PRO A 227 12.74 5.54 -8.67
C PRO A 227 12.98 5.46 -7.15
N PRO A 228 13.65 4.40 -6.67
CA PRO A 228 13.96 4.24 -5.27
C PRO A 228 14.87 5.38 -4.78
N ARG A 229 14.72 5.72 -3.50
CA ARG A 229 15.55 6.72 -2.80
C ARG A 229 16.29 6.13 -1.60
N ALA A 230 15.90 4.93 -1.17
CA ALA A 230 16.58 4.22 -0.11
C ALA A 230 17.72 3.43 -0.74
N GLU A 231 18.82 3.34 0.00
CA GLU A 231 19.97 2.54 -0.39
C GLU A 231 19.60 1.05 -0.44
N ASP A 232 20.05 0.35 -1.47
CA ASP A 232 19.88 -1.10 -1.58
C ASP A 232 21.15 -1.89 -1.23
N ILE A 233 20.99 -3.20 -1.00
CA ILE A 233 22.08 -4.08 -0.59
C ILE A 233 23.27 -4.10 -1.55
N PHE A 234 23.04 -3.86 -2.85
CA PHE A 234 24.11 -3.84 -3.84
C PHE A 234 24.89 -2.53 -3.74
N GLU A 235 24.23 -1.39 -3.57
CA GLU A 235 24.88 -0.11 -3.27
C GLU A 235 25.69 -0.18 -1.97
N VAL A 236 25.13 -0.79 -0.92
CA VAL A 236 25.87 -1.04 0.33
C VAL A 236 27.11 -1.88 0.06
N ALA A 237 26.97 -3.00 -0.67
CA ALA A 237 28.07 -3.90 -0.98
C ALA A 237 29.20 -3.20 -1.76
N GLU A 238 28.86 -2.35 -2.72
CA GLU A 238 29.82 -1.54 -3.48
C GLU A 238 30.64 -0.61 -2.57
N LYS A 239 30.03 0.00 -1.54
CA LYS A 239 30.76 0.84 -0.57
C LYS A 239 31.84 0.06 0.21
N TYR A 240 31.70 -1.26 0.29
CA TYR A 240 32.70 -2.16 0.89
C TYR A 240 33.58 -2.86 -0.16
N ASN A 241 33.58 -2.38 -1.41
CA ASN A 241 34.32 -2.95 -2.54
C ASN A 241 33.97 -4.44 -2.80
N ILE A 242 32.72 -4.83 -2.55
CA ILE A 242 32.22 -6.16 -2.89
C ILE A 242 31.66 -6.12 -4.31
N VAL A 243 32.08 -7.06 -5.14
CA VAL A 243 31.59 -7.19 -6.51
C VAL A 243 30.14 -7.66 -6.51
N THR A 244 29.29 -6.93 -7.22
CA THR A 244 27.86 -7.17 -7.33
C THR A 244 27.44 -7.35 -8.78
N ALA A 245 26.47 -8.23 -9.00
CA ALA A 245 25.90 -8.47 -10.30
C ALA A 245 24.39 -8.73 -10.23
N ILE A 246 23.65 -8.20 -11.19
CA ILE A 246 22.21 -8.35 -11.32
C ILE A 246 21.90 -8.92 -12.70
N PHE A 247 21.21 -10.06 -12.71
CA PHE A 247 20.66 -10.69 -13.90
C PHE A 247 19.13 -10.66 -13.78
N SER A 248 18.45 -9.80 -14.54
CA SER A 248 16.99 -9.65 -14.43
C SER A 248 16.29 -9.46 -15.77
N ALA A 249 15.19 -10.17 -16.02
CA ALA A 249 14.45 -10.03 -17.28
C ALA A 249 13.87 -8.61 -17.45
N PRO A 250 13.23 -7.98 -16.43
CA PRO A 250 12.78 -6.60 -16.53
C PRO A 250 13.96 -5.62 -16.51
N VAL A 251 14.21 -5.00 -17.67
CA VAL A 251 15.30 -4.02 -17.87
C VAL A 251 15.25 -2.89 -16.85
N THR A 252 14.07 -2.29 -16.66
CA THR A 252 13.93 -1.13 -15.77
C THR A 252 14.10 -1.49 -14.29
N LEU A 253 13.81 -2.75 -13.89
CA LEU A 253 13.99 -3.18 -12.50
C LEU A 253 15.49 -3.31 -12.17
N ALA A 254 16.26 -3.93 -13.05
CA ALA A 254 17.70 -4.03 -12.87
C ALA A 254 18.40 -2.66 -12.98
N SER A 255 17.90 -1.73 -13.79
CA SER A 255 18.49 -0.40 -13.92
C SER A 255 18.28 0.51 -12.69
N ILE A 256 17.31 0.19 -11.82
CA ILE A 256 16.99 1.00 -10.64
C ILE A 256 17.57 0.40 -9.35
N LEU A 257 18.31 -0.71 -9.44
CA LEU A 257 18.95 -1.41 -8.33
C LEU A 257 20.47 -1.42 -8.52
N GLY A 258 21.21 -1.31 -7.43
CA GLY A 258 22.67 -1.26 -7.36
C GLY A 258 23.27 0.06 -7.81
N GLY A 259 24.57 0.21 -7.53
CA GLY A 259 25.34 1.40 -7.86
C GLY A 259 25.92 1.38 -9.27
N GLU A 260 26.87 2.28 -9.52
CA GLU A 260 27.51 2.44 -10.82
C GLU A 260 28.39 1.24 -11.19
N SER A 261 28.94 0.52 -10.20
CA SER A 261 29.84 -0.61 -10.44
C SER A 261 29.14 -1.97 -10.50
N THR A 262 27.85 -2.05 -10.13
CA THR A 262 27.05 -3.27 -10.27
C THR A 262 26.97 -3.70 -11.74
N TYR A 263 27.46 -4.91 -12.05
CA TYR A 263 27.29 -5.52 -13.36
C TYR A 263 25.82 -5.85 -13.61
N ARG A 264 25.31 -5.58 -14.82
CA ARG A 264 23.90 -5.82 -15.16
C ARG A 264 23.76 -6.54 -16.49
N PHE A 265 22.97 -7.61 -16.50
CA PHE A 265 22.48 -8.24 -17.72
C PHE A 265 20.96 -8.32 -17.68
N THR A 266 20.29 -7.82 -18.73
CA THR A 266 18.83 -7.66 -18.74
C THR A 266 18.19 -7.99 -20.07
N GLY A 267 16.89 -8.28 -20.07
CA GLY A 267 16.10 -8.52 -21.28
C GLY A 267 16.37 -9.85 -22.00
N GLY A 268 17.23 -10.71 -21.45
CA GLY A 268 17.50 -12.05 -21.99
C GLY A 268 16.45 -13.09 -21.58
N GLU A 269 16.41 -14.20 -22.32
CA GLU A 269 15.61 -15.37 -21.94
C GLU A 269 16.30 -16.18 -20.82
N GLY A 270 15.55 -17.05 -20.15
CA GLY A 270 16.03 -17.79 -18.97
C GLY A 270 17.34 -18.56 -19.18
N GLU A 271 17.50 -19.23 -20.33
CA GLU A 271 18.72 -19.97 -20.66
C GLU A 271 19.93 -19.04 -20.85
N GLU A 272 19.77 -17.97 -21.62
CA GLU A 272 20.83 -16.99 -21.83
C GLU A 272 21.23 -16.32 -20.52
N MET A 273 20.26 -15.92 -19.69
CA MET A 273 20.53 -15.33 -18.39
C MET A 273 21.32 -16.27 -17.49
N MET A 274 20.97 -17.56 -17.48
CA MET A 274 21.71 -18.56 -16.73
C MET A 274 23.14 -18.71 -17.26
N GLN A 275 23.33 -18.81 -18.57
CA GLN A 275 24.66 -18.92 -19.16
C GLN A 275 25.53 -17.69 -18.86
N ARG A 276 24.97 -16.48 -18.94
CA ARG A 276 25.65 -15.23 -18.58
C ARG A 276 26.02 -15.19 -17.10
N THR A 277 25.14 -15.68 -16.25
CA THR A 277 25.40 -15.80 -14.81
C THR A 277 26.57 -16.74 -14.55
N LEU A 278 26.57 -17.93 -15.16
CA LEU A 278 27.66 -18.91 -15.01
C LEU A 278 29.00 -18.37 -15.53
N ASN A 279 29.00 -17.68 -16.67
CA ASN A 279 30.22 -17.05 -17.20
C ASN A 279 30.77 -16.01 -16.22
N PHE A 280 29.91 -15.12 -15.71
CA PHE A 280 30.30 -14.12 -14.73
C PHE A 280 30.91 -14.76 -13.47
N LEU A 281 30.30 -15.84 -12.96
CA LEU A 281 30.82 -16.55 -11.80
C LEU A 281 32.18 -17.22 -12.03
N ASN A 282 32.42 -17.70 -13.25
CA ASN A 282 33.71 -18.28 -13.61
C ASN A 282 34.79 -17.20 -13.71
N ASP A 283 34.45 -16.03 -14.25
CA ASP A 283 35.38 -14.90 -14.39
C ASP A 283 35.78 -14.34 -13.01
N HIS A 284 34.88 -14.39 -12.01
CA HIS A 284 35.09 -13.89 -10.65
C HIS A 284 35.24 -15.02 -9.62
N ARG A 285 35.78 -16.18 -10.03
CA ARG A 285 35.84 -17.37 -9.16
C ARG A 285 36.66 -17.15 -7.89
N THR A 286 37.74 -16.38 -7.99
CA THR A 286 38.74 -16.16 -6.92
C THR A 286 38.44 -14.98 -6.01
N GLU A 287 37.45 -14.16 -6.37
CA GLU A 287 36.94 -13.06 -5.54
C GLU A 287 35.92 -13.58 -4.52
#